data_AF-A0A8S0YHV1-F1
#
_entry.id   AF-A0A8S0YHV1-F1
#
_cell.length_a   1.000
_cell.length_b   1.000
_cell.length_c   1.000
_cell.angle_alpha   90.00
_cell.angle_beta   90.00
_cell.angle_gamma   90.00
#
_symmetry.space_group_name_H-M   'P 1'
#
loop_
_entity.id
_entity.type
_entity.pdbx_description
1 polymer ?
#
loop_
_entity_poly.entity_id
_entity_poly.type
_entity_poly.pdbx_seq_one_letter_code
_entity_poly.pdbx_strand_id
1 'polypeptide(L)'
;MSHRKIIEEYYCDINNLTDLLSKLTNCYRLLIGGAGELNSIASAHKKEVKDALHRVDELGDILDKLISAIDKSTVEYAQYCKMRTEIIRGKMKAQYMETEIDEELFLNNLDTIYDDNTKEE
;
A
#
# COMPACT_ATOMS: atom_id res chain seq x y z
N MET A 1 -14.16 -14.16 -7.14
CA MET A 1 -13.48 -12.87 -7.39
C MET A 1 -11.99 -13.12 -7.56
N SER A 2 -11.31 -12.42 -8.47
CA SER A 2 -9.85 -12.58 -8.63
C SER A 2 -9.11 -12.06 -7.39
N HIS A 3 -8.10 -12.79 -6.89
CA HIS A 3 -7.27 -12.38 -5.75
C HIS A 3 -6.67 -10.98 -5.92
N ARG A 4 -6.41 -10.56 -7.16
CA ARG A 4 -5.95 -9.20 -7.49
C ARG A 4 -6.95 -8.12 -7.06
N LYS A 5 -8.24 -8.35 -7.32
CA LYS A 5 -9.30 -7.38 -7.04
C LYS A 5 -9.44 -7.13 -5.53
N ILE A 6 -9.38 -8.18 -4.73
CA ILE A 6 -9.43 -8.09 -3.26
C ILE A 6 -8.32 -7.18 -2.73
N ILE A 7 -7.12 -7.28 -3.30
CA ILE A 7 -5.99 -6.48 -2.84
C ILE A 7 -6.03 -5.03 -3.39
N GLU A 8 -6.57 -4.80 -4.57
CA GLU A 8 -6.83 -3.45 -5.08
C GLU A 8 -7.89 -2.73 -4.22
N GLU A 9 -8.94 -3.45 -3.81
CA GLU A 9 -9.94 -2.95 -2.84
C GLU A 9 -9.29 -2.65 -1.48
N TYR A 10 -8.42 -3.54 -0.99
CA TYR A 10 -7.69 -3.32 0.25
C TYR A 10 -6.79 -2.06 0.21
N TYR A 11 -6.12 -1.81 -0.91
CA TYR A 11 -5.37 -0.57 -1.11
C TYR A 11 -6.28 0.67 -1.07
N CYS A 12 -7.48 0.57 -1.65
CA CYS A 12 -8.47 1.64 -1.58
C CYS A 12 -8.87 1.94 -0.13
N ASP A 13 -9.11 0.89 0.67
CA ASP A 13 -9.46 1.04 2.09
C ASP A 13 -8.37 1.78 2.89
N ILE A 14 -7.09 1.45 2.67
CA ILE A 14 -5.97 2.17 3.31
C ILE A 14 -5.99 3.66 2.95
N ASN A 15 -6.23 4.00 1.68
CA ASN A 15 -6.31 5.39 1.24
C ASN A 15 -7.51 6.10 1.86
N ASN A 16 -8.66 5.43 1.96
CA ASN A 16 -9.85 5.97 2.61
C ASN A 16 -9.61 6.26 4.10
N LEU A 17 -8.93 5.35 4.81
CA LEU A 17 -8.55 5.56 6.20
C LEU A 17 -7.57 6.73 6.37
N THR A 18 -6.60 6.86 5.45
CA THR A 18 -5.64 7.97 5.44
C THR A 18 -6.32 9.32 5.20
N ASP A 19 -7.26 9.38 4.26
CA ASP A 19 -8.07 10.57 4.00
C ASP A 19 -8.94 10.94 5.22
N LEU A 20 -9.56 9.94 5.85
CA LEU A 20 -10.33 10.14 7.09
C LEU A 20 -9.45 10.70 8.23
N LEU A 21 -8.24 10.15 8.41
CA LEU A 21 -7.29 10.65 9.41
C LEU A 21 -6.95 12.13 9.17
N SER A 22 -6.71 12.54 7.92
CA SER A 22 -6.44 13.93 7.56
C SER A 22 -7.61 14.85 7.92
N LYS A 23 -8.85 14.44 7.59
CA LYS A 23 -10.07 15.21 7.92
C LYS A 23 -10.26 15.36 9.42
N LEU A 24 -10.09 14.29 10.19
CA LEU A 24 -10.27 14.33 11.64
C LEU A 24 -9.15 15.10 12.35
N THR A 25 -7.91 15.03 11.84
CA THR A 25 -6.79 15.84 12.35
C THR A 25 -7.08 17.34 12.17
N ASN A 26 -7.69 17.72 11.05
CA ASN A 26 -8.15 19.10 10.84
C ASN A 26 -9.24 19.49 11.84
N CYS A 27 -10.23 18.63 12.10
CA CYS A 27 -11.25 18.87 13.12
C CYS A 27 -10.64 19.06 14.51
N TYR A 28 -9.67 18.22 14.88
CA TYR A 28 -8.95 18.29 16.15
C TYR A 28 -8.25 19.64 16.32
N ARG A 29 -7.51 20.09 15.29
CA ARG A 29 -6.85 21.40 15.28
C ARG A 29 -7.85 22.55 15.41
N LEU A 30 -8.99 22.48 14.72
CA LEU A 30 -10.03 23.52 14.79
C LEU A 30 -10.68 23.61 16.17
N LEU A 31 -10.94 22.47 16.83
CA LEU A 31 -11.50 22.46 18.19
C LEU A 31 -10.53 23.06 19.20
N ILE A 32 -9.24 22.73 19.11
CA ILE A 32 -8.20 23.35 19.96
C ILE A 32 -8.13 24.86 19.72
N GLY A 33 -8.11 25.28 18.45
CA GLY A 33 -8.10 26.70 18.09
C GLY A 33 -9.31 27.45 18.67
N GLY A 34 -10.51 26.91 18.47
CA GLY A 34 -11.74 27.48 19.01
C GLY A 34 -11.76 27.54 20.54
N ALA A 35 -11.22 26.51 21.23
CA ALA A 35 -11.08 26.54 22.68
C ALA A 35 -10.12 27.67 23.15
N GLY A 36 -9.02 27.87 22.42
CA GLY A 36 -8.08 28.97 22.67
C GLY A 36 -8.71 30.35 22.49
N GLU A 37 -9.48 30.53 21.42
CA GLU A 37 -10.23 31.77 21.15
C GLU A 37 -11.27 32.04 22.25
N LEU A 38 -12.09 31.04 22.62
CA LEU A 38 -13.07 31.15 23.69
C LEU A 38 -12.43 31.55 25.02
N ASN A 39 -11.26 30.98 25.34
CA ASN A 39 -10.51 31.30 26.56
C ASN A 39 -9.92 32.73 26.57
N SER A 40 -9.63 33.30 25.40
CA SER A 40 -9.06 34.65 25.28
C SER A 40 -10.08 35.78 25.47
N ILE A 41 -11.38 35.48 25.35
CA ILE A 41 -12.44 36.44 25.56
C ILE A 41 -12.65 36.61 27.07
N ALA A 42 -12.55 37.85 27.57
CA ALA A 42 -12.44 38.20 29.00
C ALA A 42 -13.59 37.73 29.93
N SER A 43 -14.67 37.15 29.39
CA SER A 43 -15.79 36.52 30.11
C SER A 43 -15.97 35.06 29.72
N ALA A 44 -14.88 34.36 29.35
CA ALA A 44 -14.90 33.00 28.85
C ALA A 44 -15.78 32.09 29.70
N HIS A 45 -16.79 31.48 29.06
CA HIS A 45 -17.58 30.45 29.69
C HIS A 45 -16.64 29.25 29.95
N LYS A 46 -16.05 29.19 31.14
CA LYS A 46 -15.14 28.11 31.58
C LYS A 46 -15.70 26.71 31.28
N LYS A 47 -17.03 26.59 31.31
CA LYS A 47 -17.77 25.40 30.89
C LYS A 47 -17.57 25.09 29.41
N GLU A 48 -17.79 26.05 28.51
CA GLU A 48 -17.63 25.86 27.05
C GLU A 48 -16.19 25.50 26.67
N VAL A 49 -15.19 26.13 27.29
CA VAL A 49 -13.78 25.77 27.09
C VAL A 49 -13.53 24.33 27.53
N LYS A 50 -14.03 23.93 28.70
CA LYS A 50 -13.90 22.56 29.21
C LYS A 50 -14.61 21.55 28.31
N ASP A 51 -15.80 21.87 27.82
CA ASP A 51 -16.58 21.02 26.91
C ASP A 51 -15.85 20.86 25.57
N ALA A 52 -15.21 21.91 25.05
CA ALA A 52 -14.39 21.85 23.84
C ALA A 52 -13.15 20.98 24.04
N LEU A 53 -12.42 21.14 25.16
CA LEU A 53 -11.26 20.31 25.48
C LEU A 53 -11.63 18.83 25.65
N HIS A 54 -12.78 18.54 26.29
CA HIS A 54 -13.24 17.17 26.42
C HIS A 54 -13.50 16.51 25.07
N ARG A 55 -14.10 17.24 24.12
CA ARG A 55 -14.30 16.75 22.74
C ARG A 55 -13.00 16.57 21.97
N VAL A 56 -11.98 17.38 22.26
CA VAL A 56 -10.63 17.20 21.72
C VAL A 56 -10.04 15.87 22.20
N ASP A 57 -10.15 15.57 23.49
CA ASP A 57 -9.65 14.30 24.05
C ASP A 57 -10.35 13.08 23.41
N GLU A 58 -11.69 13.10 23.31
CA GLU A 58 -12.46 12.04 22.66
C GLU A 58 -12.05 11.85 21.18
N LEU A 59 -11.80 12.95 20.46
CA LEU A 59 -11.34 12.89 19.08
C LEU A 59 -9.90 12.36 18.97
N GLY A 60 -9.04 12.68 19.95
CA GLY A 60 -7.69 12.11 20.07
C GLY A 60 -7.74 10.58 20.12
N ASP A 61 -8.60 10.01 20.96
CA ASP A 61 -8.77 8.55 21.07
C ASP A 61 -9.22 7.89 19.75
N ILE A 62 -10.00 8.60 18.93
CA ILE A 62 -10.42 8.13 17.59
C ILE A 62 -9.24 8.17 16.62
N LEU A 63 -8.45 9.24 16.65
CA LEU A 63 -7.25 9.39 15.81
C LEU A 63 -6.24 8.27 16.10
N ASP A 64 -5.98 7.95 17.36
CA ASP A 64 -5.05 6.88 17.76
C ASP A 64 -5.47 5.50 17.22
N LYS A 65 -6.78 5.22 17.23
CA LYS A 65 -7.34 3.99 16.66
C LYS A 65 -7.16 3.94 15.15
N LEU A 66 -7.35 5.07 14.44
CA LEU A 66 -7.12 5.16 13.00
C LEU A 66 -5.65 4.99 12.63
N ILE A 67 -4.74 5.64 13.35
CA ILE A 67 -3.29 5.48 13.16
C ILE A 67 -2.91 4.01 13.30
N SER A 68 -3.40 3.35 14.35
CA SER A 68 -3.15 1.92 14.58
C SER A 68 -3.71 1.02 13.46
N ALA A 69 -4.86 1.37 12.88
CA ALA A 69 -5.45 0.63 11.77
C ALA A 69 -4.68 0.82 10.47
N ILE A 70 -4.25 2.06 10.19
CA ILE A 70 -3.43 2.39 9.01
C ILE A 70 -2.08 1.66 9.08
N ASP A 71 -1.38 1.73 10.22
CA ASP A 71 -0.06 1.10 10.40
C ASP A 71 -0.11 -0.41 10.10
N LYS A 72 -1.04 -1.12 10.74
CA LYS A 72 -1.27 -2.55 10.49
C LYS A 72 -1.59 -2.83 9.03
N SER A 73 -2.47 -2.03 8.42
CA SER A 73 -2.91 -2.27 7.05
C SER A 73 -1.81 -2.02 6.02
N THR A 74 -1.00 -0.98 6.24
CA THR A 74 0.16 -0.67 5.40
C THR A 74 1.20 -1.78 5.45
N VAL A 75 1.46 -2.36 6.63
CA VAL A 75 2.39 -3.51 6.77
C VAL A 75 1.94 -4.69 5.91
N GLU A 76 0.68 -5.09 6.01
CA GLU A 76 0.14 -6.23 5.24
C GLU A 76 0.17 -5.97 3.73
N TYR A 77 -0.21 -4.77 3.30
CA TYR A 77 -0.14 -4.40 1.89
C TYR A 77 1.28 -4.40 1.33
N ALA A 78 2.25 -3.92 2.12
CA ALA A 78 3.66 -3.94 1.74
C ALA A 78 4.18 -5.37 1.57
N GLN A 79 3.80 -6.30 2.46
CA GLN A 79 4.14 -7.72 2.33
C GLN A 79 3.56 -8.33 1.05
N TYR A 80 2.29 -8.03 0.73
CA TYR A 80 1.70 -8.45 -0.54
C TYR A 80 2.50 -7.95 -1.76
N CYS A 81 2.87 -6.66 -1.77
CA CYS A 81 3.64 -6.07 -2.86
C CYS A 81 4.99 -6.76 -3.05
N LYS A 82 5.66 -7.12 -1.94
CA LYS A 82 6.90 -7.90 -1.96
C LYS A 82 6.69 -9.29 -2.56
N MET A 83 5.71 -10.05 -2.06
CA MET A 83 5.40 -11.39 -2.55
C MET A 83 5.06 -11.38 -4.05
N ARG A 84 4.25 -10.42 -4.49
CA ARG A 84 3.88 -10.25 -5.90
C ARG A 84 5.12 -10.01 -6.78
N THR A 85 6.02 -9.15 -6.33
CA THR A 85 7.28 -8.86 -7.03
C THR A 85 8.15 -10.12 -7.16
N GLU A 86 8.25 -10.92 -6.09
CA GLU A 86 9.03 -12.15 -6.10
C GLU A 86 8.46 -13.19 -7.08
N ILE A 87 7.14 -13.37 -7.13
CA ILE A 87 6.48 -14.27 -8.08
C ILE A 87 6.72 -13.83 -9.52
N ILE A 88 6.55 -12.54 -9.82
CA ILE A 88 6.78 -11.99 -11.17
C ILE A 88 8.22 -12.25 -11.59
N ARG A 89 9.19 -11.93 -10.72
CA ARG A 89 10.61 -12.18 -10.98
C ARG A 89 10.91 -13.65 -11.25
N GLY A 90 10.32 -14.56 -10.47
CA GLY A 90 10.47 -16.01 -10.67
C GLY A 90 9.97 -16.46 -12.04
N LYS A 91 8.79 -15.98 -12.48
CA LYS A 91 8.24 -16.29 -13.80
C LYS A 91 9.10 -15.73 -14.94
N MET A 92 9.58 -14.50 -14.81
CA MET A 92 10.47 -13.90 -15.81
C MET A 92 11.77 -14.70 -15.95
N LYS A 93 12.35 -15.16 -14.83
CA LYS A 93 13.55 -16.01 -14.87
C LYS A 93 13.29 -17.34 -15.58
N ALA A 94 12.14 -17.97 -15.32
CA ALA A 94 11.76 -19.21 -15.99
C ALA A 94 11.64 -19.01 -17.51
N GLN A 95 10.97 -17.94 -17.95
CA GLN A 95 10.83 -17.61 -19.39
C GLN A 95 12.19 -17.36 -20.06
N TYR A 96 13.10 -16.69 -19.36
CA TYR A 96 14.45 -16.47 -19.89
C TYR A 96 15.20 -17.80 -20.09
N MET A 97 15.19 -18.69 -19.11
CA MET A 97 15.82 -20.01 -19.23
C MET A 97 15.17 -20.87 -20.33
N GLU A 98 13.84 -20.80 -20.48
CA GLU A 98 13.13 -21.48 -21.56
C GLU A 98 13.61 -21.00 -22.94
N THR A 99 13.79 -19.68 -23.10
CA THR A 99 14.31 -19.08 -24.34
C THR A 99 15.73 -19.55 -24.65
N GLU A 100 16.61 -19.55 -23.64
CA GLU A 100 18.01 -20.00 -23.78
C GLU A 100 18.09 -21.47 -24.22
N ILE A 101 17.29 -22.35 -23.59
CA ILE A 101 17.21 -23.76 -23.95
C ILE A 101 16.72 -23.96 -25.39
N ASP A 102 15.68 -23.23 -25.80
CA ASP A 102 15.13 -23.31 -27.15
C ASP A 102 16.14 -22.85 -28.21
N GLU A 103 16.90 -21.79 -27.92
CA GLU A 103 17.99 -21.30 -28.79
C GLU A 103 19.10 -22.35 -28.94
N GLU A 104 19.56 -22.96 -27.85
CA GLU A 104 20.57 -24.03 -27.90
C GLU A 104 20.08 -25.25 -28.67
N LEU A 105 18.84 -25.69 -28.44
CA LEU A 105 18.25 -26.82 -29.17
C LEU A 105 18.12 -26.51 -30.66
N PHE A 106 17.77 -25.28 -31.03
CA PHE A 106 17.69 -24.87 -32.43
C PHE A 106 19.07 -24.90 -33.12
N LEU A 107 20.11 -24.38 -32.47
CA LEU A 107 21.48 -24.39 -32.99
C LEU A 107 22.03 -25.82 -33.16
N ASN A 108 21.85 -26.69 -32.16
CA ASN A 108 22.31 -28.08 -32.23
C ASN A 108 21.65 -28.85 -33.40
N ASN A 109 20.35 -28.61 -33.64
CA ASN A 109 19.66 -29.23 -34.77
C ASN A 109 20.19 -28.74 -36.12
N LEU A 110 20.57 -27.46 -36.23
CA LEU A 110 21.22 -26.93 -37.44
C LEU A 110 22.56 -27.62 -37.70
N ASP A 111 23.41 -27.74 -36.68
CA ASP A 111 24.72 -28.39 -36.81
C ASP A 111 24.59 -29.85 -37.28
N THR A 112 23.61 -30.57 -36.76
CA THR A 112 23.32 -31.96 -37.17
C THR A 112 22.93 -32.06 -38.65
N ILE A 113 22.13 -31.11 -39.15
CA ILE A 113 21.73 -31.06 -40.56
C ILE A 113 22.93 -30.72 -41.46
N TYR A 114 23.82 -29.82 -41.03
CA TYR A 114 25.04 -29.49 -41.78
C TYR A 114 26.01 -30.67 -41.86
N ASP A 115 26.17 -31.42 -40.78
CA ASP A 115 27.04 -32.61 -40.71
C ASP A 115 26.54 -33.80 -41.55
N ASP A 116 25.22 -33.99 -41.68
CA ASP A 116 24.66 -35.03 -42.56
C ASP A 116 24.84 -34.66 -44.04
N ASN A 117 24.62 -33.39 -44.41
CA ASN A 117 24.78 -32.93 -45.79
C ASN A 117 26.25 -32.97 -46.28
N THR A 118 27.24 -32.93 -45.38
CA THR A 118 28.67 -33.00 -45.74
C THR A 118 29.24 -34.42 -45.77
N LYS A 119 28.51 -35.43 -45.30
CA LYS A 119 28.91 -36.85 -45.38
C LYS A 119 28.39 -37.56 -46.63
N GLU A 120 27.43 -36.97 -47.33
CA GLU A 120 26.85 -37.51 -48.57
C GLU A 120 27.56 -37.02 -49.87
N GLU A 121 28.60 -36.18 -49.76
CA GLU A 121 29.52 -35.81 -50.87
C GLU A 121 30.82 -36.62 -50.87
#